data_AF-A0A167Q3R4-F1
#
_entry.id   AF-A0A167Q3R4-F1
#
_cell.length_a   1.000
_cell.length_b   1.000
_cell.length_c   1.000
_cell.angle_alpha   90.00
_cell.angle_beta   90.00
_cell.angle_gamma   90.00
#
_symmetry.space_group_name_H-M   'P 1'
#
loop_
_entity.id
_entity.type
_entity.pdbx_description
1 polymer ?
#
loop_
_entity_poly.entity_id
_entity_poly.type
_entity_poly.pdbx_seq_one_letter_code
_entity_poly.pdbx_strand_id
1 'polypeptide(L)'
;MQELANDIVHVLPAKNLNNWILFVNACHLLTKPLITDKEIDEAHSKLQLFCTRFQTLYRKSAMTLNMHLHLYLGKCAHEFEPIYAFWLFSFERYNGLLKNIKTNQKGGFESTMMKRFLERTYIGSFIQSFVNHLPQFAIDFLHRISNSQDQLAALHPSSTASIFSLSDFIEYSLNSRHSVLGCEPLPPSVFPIKLNQRITMCKGHYECLLEFYRHAYDSHNLFGHYSNWESNQIFVNNRIEKMK
;
A
#
# COMPACT_ATOMS: atom_id res chain seq x y z
N MET A 1 -13.89 -14.53 21.67
CA MET A 1 -12.48 -14.46 22.13
C MET A 1 -12.19 -15.39 23.31
N GLN A 2 -13.10 -15.55 24.27
CA GLN A 2 -12.93 -16.55 25.35
C GLN A 2 -12.82 -18.00 24.83
N GLU A 3 -13.59 -18.38 23.81
CA GLU A 3 -13.48 -19.71 23.18
C GLU A 3 -12.13 -19.93 22.50
N LEU A 4 -11.65 -18.97 21.69
CA LEU A 4 -10.34 -19.05 21.03
C LEU A 4 -9.17 -19.06 22.03
N ALA A 5 -9.34 -18.40 23.19
CA ALA A 5 -8.34 -18.42 24.25
C ALA A 5 -8.22 -19.82 24.87
N ASN A 6 -9.35 -20.51 25.09
CA ASN A 6 -9.40 -21.85 25.69
C ASN A 6 -8.71 -22.92 24.83
N ASP A 7 -8.83 -22.84 23.51
CA ASP A 7 -8.20 -23.80 22.59
C ASP A 7 -6.66 -23.69 22.55
N ILE A 8 -6.12 -22.49 22.85
CA ILE A 8 -4.68 -22.21 22.80
C ILE A 8 -3.98 -22.46 24.15
N VAL A 9 -4.73 -22.52 25.27
CA VAL A 9 -4.18 -22.76 26.63
C VAL A 9 -3.36 -24.04 26.69
N HIS A 10 -3.75 -25.08 25.96
CA HIS A 10 -3.08 -26.38 25.98
C HIS A 10 -1.83 -26.45 25.09
N VAL A 11 -1.61 -25.46 24.22
CA VAL A 11 -0.53 -25.46 23.22
C VAL A 11 0.58 -24.46 23.58
N LEU A 12 0.25 -23.35 24.25
CA LEU A 12 1.19 -22.26 24.52
C LEU A 12 1.55 -22.18 26.01
N PRO A 13 2.84 -22.03 26.39
CA PRO A 13 3.21 -21.80 27.79
C PRO A 13 2.50 -20.57 28.38
N ALA A 14 2.07 -20.67 29.63
CA ALA A 14 1.26 -19.63 30.29
C ALA A 14 1.86 -18.22 30.21
N LYS A 15 3.19 -18.09 30.30
CA LYS A 15 3.89 -16.80 30.17
C LYS A 15 3.72 -16.17 28.79
N ASN A 16 3.80 -16.98 27.75
CA ASN A 16 3.66 -16.57 26.36
C ASN A 16 2.21 -16.20 26.07
N LEU A 17 1.26 -16.97 26.61
CA LEU A 17 -0.18 -16.70 26.45
C LEU A 17 -0.56 -15.39 27.13
N ASN A 18 -0.10 -15.17 28.36
CA ASN A 18 -0.33 -13.92 29.08
C ASN A 18 0.24 -12.71 28.33
N ASN A 19 1.38 -12.88 27.65
CA ASN A 19 1.92 -11.82 26.81
C ASN A 19 1.04 -11.59 25.57
N TRP A 20 0.65 -12.67 24.89
CA TRP A 20 -0.23 -12.61 23.72
C TRP A 20 -1.58 -11.91 24.03
N ILE A 21 -2.17 -12.19 25.19
CA ILE A 21 -3.41 -11.56 25.63
C ILE A 21 -3.27 -10.02 25.73
N LEU A 22 -2.11 -9.50 26.12
CA LEU A 22 -1.88 -8.04 26.13
C LEU A 22 -2.02 -7.44 24.74
N PHE A 23 -1.41 -8.08 23.73
CA PHE A 23 -1.49 -7.66 22.34
C PHE A 23 -2.93 -7.71 21.82
N VAL A 24 -3.61 -8.84 22.03
CA VAL A 24 -5.00 -9.03 21.60
C VAL A 24 -5.93 -7.99 22.23
N ASN A 25 -5.79 -7.72 23.52
CA ASN A 25 -6.59 -6.70 24.21
C ASN A 25 -6.32 -5.30 23.67
N ALA A 26 -5.07 -4.97 23.34
CA ALA A 26 -4.74 -3.70 22.72
C ALA A 26 -5.37 -3.55 21.33
N CYS A 27 -5.26 -4.59 20.48
CA CYS A 27 -5.91 -4.61 19.18
C CYS A 27 -7.42 -4.43 19.30
N HIS A 28 -8.05 -5.12 20.25
CA HIS A 28 -9.49 -4.99 20.47
C HIS A 28 -9.89 -3.55 20.78
N LEU A 29 -9.18 -2.87 21.69
CA LEU A 29 -9.42 -1.46 22.00
C LEU A 29 -9.25 -0.57 20.76
N LEU A 30 -8.14 -0.73 20.05
CA LEU A 30 -7.77 0.07 18.87
C LEU A 30 -8.72 -0.09 17.68
N THR A 31 -9.36 -1.26 17.55
CA THR A 31 -10.30 -1.56 16.45
C THR A 31 -11.75 -1.13 16.72
N LYS A 32 -12.03 -0.50 17.86
CA LYS A 32 -13.38 0.01 18.15
C LYS A 32 -13.77 1.11 17.15
N PRO A 33 -15.03 1.16 16.68
CA PRO A 33 -15.51 2.23 15.80
C PRO A 33 -15.45 3.61 16.44
N LEU A 34 -15.59 3.66 17.77
CA LEU A 34 -15.46 4.84 18.60
C LEU A 34 -14.48 4.49 19.72
N ILE A 35 -13.44 5.30 19.86
CA ILE A 35 -12.38 5.10 20.84
C ILE A 35 -12.14 6.42 21.58
N THR A 36 -11.97 6.34 22.89
CA THR A 36 -11.65 7.49 23.75
C THR A 36 -10.15 7.60 23.96
N ASP A 37 -9.65 8.80 24.30
CA ASP A 37 -8.22 9.02 24.60
C ASP A 37 -7.70 8.07 25.70
N LYS A 38 -8.53 7.80 26.72
CA LYS A 38 -8.20 6.84 27.79
C LYS A 38 -8.00 5.42 27.27
N GLU A 39 -8.82 5.00 26.30
CA GLU A 39 -8.69 3.68 25.68
C GLU A 39 -7.47 3.60 24.74
N ILE A 40 -7.12 4.71 24.08
CA ILE A 40 -5.89 4.83 23.29
C ILE A 40 -4.66 4.68 24.20
N ASP A 41 -4.63 5.41 25.33
CA ASP A 41 -3.54 5.32 26.31
C ASP A 41 -3.43 3.92 26.92
N GLU A 42 -4.56 3.29 27.21
CA GLU A 42 -4.60 1.92 27.70
C GLU A 42 -4.05 0.94 26.66
N ALA A 43 -4.47 1.07 25.40
CA ALA A 43 -3.97 0.23 24.32
C ALA A 43 -2.46 0.42 24.09
N HIS A 44 -1.98 1.66 24.11
CA HIS A 44 -0.56 1.99 24.00
C HIS A 44 0.25 1.33 25.13
N SER A 45 -0.22 1.46 26.37
CA SER A 45 0.42 0.85 27.55
C SER A 45 0.48 -0.68 27.43
N LYS A 46 -0.59 -1.31 26.93
CA LYS A 46 -0.61 -2.77 26.68
C LYS A 46 0.35 -3.19 25.57
N LEU A 47 0.44 -2.44 24.47
CA LEU A 47 1.39 -2.73 23.38
C LEU A 47 2.84 -2.56 23.82
N GLN A 48 3.14 -1.52 24.60
CA GLN A 48 4.47 -1.31 25.17
C GLN A 48 4.85 -2.48 26.09
N LEU A 49 3.96 -2.85 27.01
CA LEU A 49 4.19 -3.98 27.91
C LEU A 49 4.34 -5.31 27.14
N PHE A 50 3.55 -5.51 26.10
CA PHE A 50 3.67 -6.65 25.20
C PHE A 50 5.05 -6.71 24.56
N CYS A 51 5.54 -5.61 23.97
CA CYS A 51 6.84 -5.54 23.32
C CYS A 51 7.99 -5.77 24.32
N THR A 52 7.93 -5.17 25.51
CA THR A 52 8.94 -5.38 26.55
C THR A 52 9.02 -6.85 26.98
N ARG A 53 7.86 -7.47 27.27
CA ARG A 53 7.80 -8.89 27.64
C ARG A 53 8.16 -9.81 26.49
N PHE A 54 7.78 -9.47 25.26
CA PHE A 54 8.14 -10.23 24.06
C PHE A 54 9.65 -10.30 23.91
N GLN A 55 10.35 -9.17 24.04
CA GLN A 55 11.81 -9.14 23.99
C GLN A 55 12.44 -10.03 25.08
N THR A 56 11.88 -10.06 26.30
CA THR A 56 12.39 -10.92 27.38
C THR A 56 12.14 -12.41 27.10
N LEU A 57 10.96 -12.77 26.57
CA LEU A 57 10.56 -14.15 26.33
C LEU A 57 11.24 -14.76 25.10
N TYR A 58 11.41 -13.98 24.03
CA TYR A 58 11.84 -14.47 22.72
C TYR A 58 13.20 -13.92 22.26
N ARG A 59 13.82 -13.06 23.08
CA ARG A 59 15.08 -12.33 22.80
C ARG A 59 14.91 -11.23 21.75
N LYS A 60 15.90 -10.33 21.70
CA LYS A 60 15.93 -9.18 20.79
C LYS A 60 15.92 -9.57 19.31
N SER A 61 16.51 -10.71 18.94
CA SER A 61 16.56 -11.19 17.56
C SER A 61 15.18 -11.54 16.98
N ALA A 62 14.20 -11.83 17.84
CA ALA A 62 12.82 -12.11 17.42
C ALA A 62 11.97 -10.84 17.26
N MET A 63 12.49 -9.67 17.63
CA MET A 63 11.76 -8.40 17.50
C MET A 63 11.66 -8.01 16.03
N THR A 64 10.44 -7.74 15.59
CA THR A 64 10.18 -7.31 14.20
C THR A 64 9.95 -5.81 14.11
N LEU A 65 10.08 -5.26 12.90
CA LEU A 65 9.74 -3.86 12.64
C LEU A 65 8.28 -3.52 13.02
N ASN A 66 7.35 -4.45 12.78
CA ASN A 66 5.94 -4.27 13.14
C ASN A 66 5.76 -4.07 14.66
N MET A 67 6.60 -4.71 15.48
CA MET A 67 6.58 -4.47 16.93
C MET A 67 7.00 -3.06 17.31
N HIS A 68 7.96 -2.47 16.57
CA HIS A 68 8.30 -1.07 16.76
C HIS A 68 7.14 -0.15 16.34
N LEU A 69 6.45 -0.48 15.24
CA LEU A 69 5.29 0.28 14.74
C LEU A 69 4.09 0.24 15.68
N HIS A 70 3.90 -0.82 16.48
CA HIS A 70 2.85 -0.85 17.50
C HIS A 70 2.89 0.36 18.45
N LEU A 71 4.09 0.87 18.77
CA LEU A 71 4.26 2.02 19.67
C LEU A 71 3.75 3.33 19.05
N TYR A 72 3.58 3.39 17.73
CA TYR A 72 3.06 4.56 17.03
C TYR A 72 1.55 4.48 16.76
N LEU A 73 0.91 3.33 16.96
CA LEU A 73 -0.52 3.17 16.66
C LEU A 73 -1.41 4.11 17.45
N GLY A 74 -1.08 4.37 18.72
CA GLY A 74 -1.83 5.35 19.54
C GLY A 74 -1.73 6.77 18.98
N LYS A 75 -0.54 7.18 18.55
CA LYS A 75 -0.34 8.48 17.88
C LYS A 75 -1.12 8.55 16.57
N CYS A 76 -1.10 7.50 15.76
CA CYS A 76 -1.88 7.45 14.54
C CYS A 76 -3.38 7.58 14.80
N ALA A 77 -3.90 6.94 15.85
CA ALA A 77 -5.32 7.05 16.22
C ALA A 77 -5.72 8.48 16.65
N HIS A 78 -4.82 9.25 17.25
CA HIS A 78 -5.06 10.66 17.56
C HIS A 78 -5.01 11.58 16.33
N GLU A 79 -4.10 11.32 15.39
CA GLU A 79 -3.88 12.19 14.23
C GLU A 79 -4.82 11.90 13.05
N PHE A 80 -5.28 10.65 12.90
CA PHE A 80 -5.97 10.17 11.70
C PHE A 80 -7.35 9.55 11.96
N GLU A 81 -7.97 9.82 13.11
CA GLU A 81 -9.24 9.22 13.56
C GLU A 81 -9.07 7.74 14.00
N PRO A 82 -10.13 7.01 14.44
CA PRO A 82 -10.00 5.61 14.84
C PRO A 82 -9.40 4.75 13.73
N ILE A 83 -8.60 3.74 14.07
CA ILE A 83 -7.88 2.87 13.10
C ILE A 83 -8.81 2.27 12.03
N TYR A 84 -10.06 2.03 12.37
CA TYR A 84 -11.09 1.59 11.42
C TYR A 84 -11.24 2.52 10.19
N ALA A 85 -11.02 3.83 10.35
CA ALA A 85 -11.15 4.81 9.28
C ALA A 85 -10.06 4.70 8.20
N PHE A 86 -8.85 4.23 8.57
CA PHE A 86 -7.69 4.22 7.68
C PHE A 86 -7.02 2.85 7.51
N TRP A 87 -7.57 1.78 8.09
CA TRP A 87 -7.05 0.43 7.88
C TRP A 87 -7.22 -0.06 6.43
N LEU A 88 -6.39 -1.00 6.01
CA LEU A 88 -6.32 -1.44 4.61
C LEU A 88 -7.32 -2.54 4.23
N PHE A 89 -8.18 -2.98 5.16
CA PHE A 89 -9.07 -4.11 4.93
C PHE A 89 -10.02 -3.92 3.73
N SER A 90 -10.53 -2.70 3.54
CA SER A 90 -11.34 -2.36 2.38
C SER A 90 -10.55 -2.51 1.08
N PHE A 91 -9.33 -1.98 1.03
CA PHE A 91 -8.43 -2.09 -0.13
C PHE A 91 -8.05 -3.53 -0.44
N GLU A 92 -7.75 -4.37 0.57
CA GLU A 92 -7.48 -5.80 0.38
C GLU A 92 -8.68 -6.53 -0.22
N ARG A 93 -9.90 -6.25 0.28
CA ARG A 93 -11.13 -6.78 -0.29
C ARG A 93 -11.30 -6.35 -1.75
N TYR A 94 -11.03 -5.08 -2.06
CA TYR A 94 -11.07 -4.60 -3.44
C TYR A 94 -10.04 -5.31 -4.31
N ASN A 95 -8.79 -5.46 -3.87
CA ASN A 95 -7.76 -6.18 -4.61
C ASN A 95 -8.18 -7.64 -4.91
N GLY A 96 -8.85 -8.31 -3.96
CA GLY A 96 -9.43 -9.63 -4.19
C GLY A 96 -10.51 -9.63 -5.28
N LEU A 97 -11.39 -8.63 -5.29
CA LEU A 97 -12.39 -8.46 -6.36
C LEU A 97 -11.74 -8.17 -7.71
N LEU A 98 -10.71 -7.31 -7.76
CA LEU A 98 -10.00 -6.95 -8.99
C LEU A 98 -9.28 -8.16 -9.59
N LYS A 99 -8.67 -9.01 -8.76
CA LYS A 99 -8.02 -10.25 -9.21
C LYS A 99 -8.98 -11.20 -9.94
N ASN A 100 -10.27 -11.15 -9.60
CA ASN A 100 -11.29 -11.99 -10.21
C ASN A 100 -11.85 -11.40 -11.52
N ILE A 101 -11.52 -10.15 -11.85
CA ILE A 101 -11.89 -9.55 -13.12
C ILE A 101 -11.00 -10.16 -14.20
N LYS A 102 -11.60 -10.78 -15.22
CA LYS A 102 -10.87 -11.28 -16.38
C LYS A 102 -10.36 -10.08 -17.19
N THR A 103 -9.14 -9.65 -16.91
CA THR A 103 -8.48 -8.57 -17.64
C THR A 103 -8.03 -8.99 -19.04
N ASN A 104 -8.27 -10.26 -19.44
CA ASN A 104 -7.80 -10.86 -20.70
C ASN A 104 -6.30 -10.60 -20.93
N GLN A 105 -5.51 -10.61 -19.84
CA GLN A 105 -4.08 -10.30 -19.82
C GLN A 105 -3.72 -8.89 -20.33
N LYS A 106 -4.70 -7.97 -20.43
CA LYS A 106 -4.45 -6.56 -20.67
C LYS A 106 -3.94 -5.94 -19.38
N GLY A 107 -2.68 -5.51 -19.39
CA GLY A 107 -2.09 -4.70 -18.33
C GLY A 107 -2.72 -3.31 -18.25
N GLY A 108 -2.42 -2.59 -17.16
CA GLY A 108 -2.86 -1.19 -17.00
C GLY A 108 -4.31 -1.03 -16.53
N PHE A 109 -4.99 -2.11 -16.16
CA PHE A 109 -6.30 -2.06 -15.53
C PHE A 109 -6.25 -1.33 -14.19
N GLU A 110 -5.22 -1.59 -13.38
CA GLU A 110 -4.95 -0.93 -12.11
C GLU A 110 -4.73 0.58 -12.32
N SER A 111 -3.95 0.96 -13.35
CA SER A 111 -3.70 2.35 -13.71
C SER A 111 -4.98 3.06 -14.16
N THR A 112 -5.81 2.40 -14.96
CA THR A 112 -7.11 2.92 -15.40
C THR A 112 -8.07 3.10 -14.23
N MET A 113 -8.13 2.11 -13.33
CA MET A 113 -8.95 2.18 -12.12
C MET A 113 -8.49 3.30 -11.20
N MET A 114 -7.19 3.43 -10.96
CA MET A 114 -6.63 4.48 -10.11
C MET A 114 -6.89 5.87 -10.70
N LYS A 115 -6.69 6.06 -12.02
CA LYS A 115 -7.04 7.32 -12.70
C LYS A 115 -8.50 7.68 -12.50
N ARG A 116 -9.41 6.72 -12.75
CA ARG A 116 -10.86 6.93 -12.55
C ARG A 116 -11.23 7.21 -11.09
N PHE A 117 -10.58 6.53 -10.14
CA PHE A 117 -10.79 6.76 -8.72
C PHE A 117 -10.38 8.19 -8.31
N LEU A 118 -9.19 8.63 -8.73
CA LEU A 118 -8.70 9.98 -8.46
C LEU A 118 -9.58 11.03 -9.14
N GLU A 119 -9.93 10.84 -10.42
CA GLU A 119 -10.88 11.70 -11.13
C GLU A 119 -12.18 11.82 -10.35
N ARG A 120 -12.81 10.71 -9.95
CA ARG A 120 -14.06 10.70 -9.16
C ARG A 120 -13.91 11.35 -7.78
N THR A 121 -12.77 11.20 -7.12
CA THR A 121 -12.53 11.76 -5.78
C THR A 121 -12.35 13.27 -5.83
N TYR A 122 -11.67 13.78 -6.86
CA TYR A 122 -11.29 15.20 -6.95
C TYR A 122 -12.16 16.04 -7.91
N ILE A 123 -13.04 15.42 -8.71
CA ILE A 123 -13.90 16.16 -9.65
C ILE A 123 -14.79 17.19 -8.94
N GLY A 124 -15.30 16.86 -7.75
CA GLY A 124 -16.15 17.78 -6.97
C GLY A 124 -15.39 19.01 -6.49
N SER A 125 -14.19 18.83 -5.95
CA SER A 125 -13.34 19.95 -5.52
C SER A 125 -12.83 20.78 -6.70
N PHE A 126 -12.54 20.12 -7.83
CA PHE A 126 -12.20 20.79 -9.08
C PHE A 126 -13.35 21.69 -9.55
N ILE A 127 -14.59 21.18 -9.63
CA ILE A 127 -15.77 21.99 -10.01
C ILE A 127 -15.95 23.15 -9.03
N GLN A 128 -15.82 22.89 -7.72
CA GLN A 128 -15.95 23.91 -6.68
C GLN A 128 -14.98 25.09 -6.87
N SER A 129 -13.76 24.82 -7.36
CA SER A 129 -12.75 25.84 -7.67
C SER A 129 -13.19 26.82 -8.76
N PHE A 130 -14.13 26.44 -9.64
CA PHE A 130 -14.60 27.26 -10.74
C PHE A 130 -15.99 27.88 -10.52
N VAL A 131 -16.64 27.60 -9.39
CA VAL A 131 -18.03 28.06 -9.11
C VAL A 131 -18.17 29.58 -9.21
N ASN A 132 -17.13 30.35 -8.85
CA ASN A 132 -17.14 31.81 -8.93
C ASN A 132 -16.67 32.37 -10.27
N HIS A 133 -16.15 31.53 -11.17
CA HIS A 133 -15.53 31.93 -12.44
C HIS A 133 -16.35 31.50 -13.66
N LEU A 134 -17.27 30.55 -13.51
CA LEU A 134 -18.12 30.05 -14.57
C LEU A 134 -19.59 30.41 -14.32
N PRO A 135 -20.38 30.61 -15.37
CA PRO A 135 -21.83 30.77 -15.24
C PRO A 135 -22.49 29.55 -14.59
N GLN A 136 -23.59 29.76 -13.85
CA GLN A 136 -24.29 28.70 -13.12
C GLN A 136 -24.67 27.50 -14.00
N PHE A 137 -25.09 27.73 -15.25
CA PHE A 137 -25.46 26.64 -16.16
C PHE A 137 -24.27 25.71 -16.48
N ALA A 138 -23.04 26.25 -16.54
CA ALA A 138 -21.84 25.48 -16.81
C ALA A 138 -21.45 24.66 -15.59
N ILE A 139 -21.63 25.20 -14.38
CA ILE A 139 -21.44 24.48 -13.12
C ILE A 139 -22.46 23.33 -12.99
N ASP A 140 -23.74 23.60 -13.28
CA ASP A 140 -24.80 22.59 -13.25
C ASP A 140 -24.55 21.48 -14.30
N PHE A 141 -24.05 21.85 -15.48
CA PHE A 141 -23.64 20.92 -16.53
C PHE A 141 -22.47 20.04 -16.09
N LEU A 142 -21.42 20.62 -15.50
CA LEU A 142 -20.27 19.87 -14.98
C LEU A 142 -20.67 18.93 -13.84
N HIS A 143 -21.55 19.37 -12.93
CA HIS A 143 -22.13 18.51 -11.91
C HIS A 143 -22.95 17.38 -12.51
N ARG A 144 -23.75 17.63 -13.55
CA ARG A 144 -24.50 16.59 -14.27
C ARG A 144 -23.59 15.58 -14.96
N ILE A 145 -22.50 16.01 -15.60
CA ILE A 145 -21.53 15.08 -16.21
C ILE A 145 -20.80 14.27 -15.15
N SER A 146 -20.34 14.92 -14.08
CA SER A 146 -19.65 14.27 -12.96
C SER A 146 -20.53 13.21 -12.28
N ASN A 147 -21.82 13.51 -12.13
CA ASN A 147 -22.80 12.62 -11.49
C ASN A 147 -23.53 11.71 -12.50
N SER A 148 -23.29 11.88 -13.81
CA SER A 148 -23.86 11.00 -14.83
C SER A 148 -23.24 9.63 -14.67
N GLN A 149 -24.09 8.69 -14.30
CA GLN A 149 -23.72 7.35 -13.92
C GLN A 149 -23.83 6.44 -15.14
N ASP A 150 -23.07 6.72 -16.20
CA ASP A 150 -23.14 5.87 -17.39
C ASP A 150 -21.92 4.97 -17.57
N GLN A 151 -22.25 3.67 -17.64
CA GLN A 151 -21.49 2.53 -18.19
C GLN A 151 -20.74 1.58 -17.23
N LEU A 152 -21.45 1.06 -16.23
CA LEU A 152 -21.33 -0.37 -15.87
C LEU A 152 -22.41 -1.25 -16.55
N ALA A 153 -23.42 -0.65 -17.22
CA ALA A 153 -24.60 -1.36 -17.72
C ALA A 153 -24.80 -1.35 -19.26
N ALA A 154 -24.00 -0.60 -20.05
CA ALA A 154 -24.19 -0.52 -21.50
C ALA A 154 -23.26 -1.49 -22.27
N LEU A 155 -23.54 -2.78 -22.11
CA LEU A 155 -22.92 -3.90 -22.83
C LEU A 155 -23.52 -4.09 -24.24
N HIS A 156 -23.76 -3.04 -25.02
CA HIS A 156 -24.21 -3.21 -26.41
C HIS A 156 -23.64 -2.13 -27.32
N PRO A 157 -22.65 -2.45 -28.19
CA PRO A 157 -22.16 -1.52 -29.18
C PRO A 157 -22.92 -1.71 -30.49
N SER A 158 -23.83 -0.78 -30.80
CA SER A 158 -24.13 -0.46 -32.20
C SER A 158 -23.33 0.79 -32.58
N SER A 159 -22.30 0.58 -33.40
CA SER A 159 -21.76 1.41 -34.49
C SER A 159 -21.95 2.95 -34.41
N THR A 160 -20.96 3.83 -34.61
CA THR A 160 -19.80 3.82 -35.52
C THR A 160 -18.81 4.94 -35.12
N ALA A 161 -17.51 4.62 -35.00
CA ALA A 161 -16.35 5.44 -35.39
C ALA A 161 -15.06 4.75 -34.89
N SER A 162 -14.34 4.15 -35.83
CA SER A 162 -13.26 3.18 -35.62
C SER A 162 -11.92 3.80 -35.20
N ILE A 163 -11.34 3.36 -34.08
CA ILE A 163 -9.87 3.34 -33.89
C ILE A 163 -9.38 1.98 -33.29
N PHE A 164 -10.26 1.00 -33.06
CA PHE A 164 -9.83 -0.31 -32.54
C PHE A 164 -10.50 -1.47 -33.29
N SER A 165 -9.71 -2.18 -34.10
CA SER A 165 -10.08 -3.46 -34.70
C SER A 165 -9.64 -4.57 -33.75
N LEU A 166 -10.60 -5.21 -33.10
CA LEU A 166 -10.35 -6.37 -32.25
C LEU A 166 -9.74 -7.53 -33.05
N SER A 167 -10.09 -7.64 -34.33
CA SER A 167 -9.56 -8.62 -35.29
C SER A 167 -8.05 -8.45 -35.48
N ASP A 168 -7.59 -7.22 -35.73
CA ASP A 168 -6.16 -6.93 -35.94
C ASP A 168 -5.38 -7.19 -34.64
N PHE A 169 -5.97 -6.85 -33.49
CA PHE A 169 -5.38 -7.15 -32.18
C PHE A 169 -5.21 -8.65 -31.93
N ILE A 170 -6.19 -9.46 -32.34
CA ILE A 170 -6.11 -10.93 -32.21
C ILE A 170 -5.02 -11.48 -33.15
N GLU A 171 -4.93 -11.00 -34.39
CA GLU A 171 -3.91 -11.40 -35.35
C GLU A 171 -2.48 -11.08 -34.85
N TYR A 172 -2.29 -9.91 -34.24
CA TYR A 172 -1.02 -9.54 -33.61
C TYR A 172 -0.71 -10.34 -32.33
N SER A 173 -1.71 -10.67 -31.51
CA SER A 173 -1.53 -11.43 -30.26
C SER A 173 -1.10 -12.89 -30.47
N LEU A 174 -1.33 -13.43 -31.68
CA LEU A 174 -0.95 -14.79 -32.05
C LEU A 174 0.52 -14.88 -32.54
N ASN A 175 1.21 -13.75 -32.70
CA ASN A 175 2.63 -13.74 -33.07
C ASN A 175 3.53 -13.98 -31.84
N SER A 176 4.12 -15.18 -31.76
CA SER A 176 4.92 -15.69 -30.63
C SER A 176 6.27 -15.01 -30.38
N ARG A 177 6.60 -13.92 -31.08
CA ARG A 177 7.97 -13.38 -31.13
C ARG A 177 8.28 -12.26 -30.11
N HIS A 178 7.32 -11.78 -29.33
CA HIS A 178 7.56 -10.64 -28.44
C HIS A 178 7.25 -10.94 -26.97
N SER A 179 8.33 -11.17 -26.20
CA SER A 179 8.33 -11.32 -24.75
C SER A 179 8.05 -9.96 -24.08
N VAL A 180 6.99 -9.87 -23.29
CA VAL A 180 6.55 -8.63 -22.62
C VAL A 180 7.05 -8.65 -21.16
N LEU A 181 8.18 -8.00 -20.90
CA LEU A 181 8.67 -7.71 -19.55
C LEU A 181 8.21 -6.30 -19.14
N GLY A 182 7.70 -6.16 -17.91
CA GLY A 182 7.17 -4.93 -17.32
C GLY A 182 8.23 -3.89 -16.98
N CYS A 183 8.90 -3.36 -18.00
CA CYS A 183 9.87 -2.28 -17.92
C CYS A 183 9.34 -1.04 -18.65
N GLU A 184 8.11 -0.60 -18.34
CA GLU A 184 7.56 0.59 -18.99
C GLU A 184 8.21 1.87 -18.42
N PRO A 185 8.68 2.78 -19.27
CA PRO A 185 9.23 4.06 -18.84
C PRO A 185 8.15 4.92 -18.18
N LEU A 186 8.56 5.72 -17.18
CA LEU A 186 7.65 6.64 -16.50
C LEU A 186 6.98 7.62 -17.50
N PRO A 187 5.72 8.01 -17.27
CA PRO A 187 5.02 8.94 -18.14
C PRO A 187 5.78 10.26 -18.32
N PRO A 188 5.79 10.88 -19.52
CA PRO A 188 6.49 12.15 -19.76
C PRO A 188 6.07 13.28 -18.82
N SER A 189 4.84 13.24 -18.30
CA SER A 189 4.30 14.20 -17.34
C SER A 189 4.95 14.15 -15.95
N VAL A 190 5.72 13.11 -15.65
CA VAL A 190 6.51 12.98 -14.41
C VAL A 190 7.75 13.89 -14.46
N PHE A 191 8.09 14.44 -15.63
CA PHE A 191 9.24 15.31 -15.81
C PHE A 191 8.86 16.80 -15.85
N PRO A 192 9.61 17.69 -15.19
CA PRO A 192 10.88 17.41 -14.49
C PRO A 192 10.65 16.90 -13.05
N ILE A 193 11.14 15.68 -12.76
CA ILE A 193 11.21 15.16 -11.39
C ILE A 193 12.13 16.10 -10.62
N LYS A 194 11.59 16.87 -9.66
CA LYS A 194 12.41 17.67 -8.77
C LYS A 194 13.08 16.72 -7.78
N LEU A 195 14.28 16.28 -8.11
CA LEU A 195 15.09 15.49 -7.20
C LEU A 195 15.76 16.43 -6.20
N ASN A 196 15.66 16.12 -4.92
CA ASN A 196 16.49 16.77 -3.91
C ASN A 196 17.94 16.29 -4.05
N GLN A 197 18.87 16.98 -3.39
CA GLN A 197 20.27 16.57 -3.36
C GLN A 197 20.41 15.15 -2.79
N ARG A 198 21.24 14.33 -3.44
CA ARG A 198 21.57 12.99 -2.96
C ARG A 198 22.21 13.05 -1.57
N ILE A 199 21.63 12.30 -0.64
CA ILE A 199 22.13 12.18 0.72
C ILE A 199 22.85 10.84 0.83
N THR A 200 24.10 10.86 1.28
CA THR A 200 24.85 9.64 1.60
C THR A 200 24.35 9.10 2.93
N MET A 201 23.98 7.82 2.97
CA MET A 201 23.63 7.16 4.23
C MET A 201 24.85 7.09 5.16
N CYS A 202 24.60 7.10 6.47
CA CYS A 202 25.66 6.74 7.41
C CYS A 202 26.05 5.26 7.24
N LYS A 203 27.31 4.95 7.55
CA LYS A 203 27.88 3.61 7.37
C LYS A 203 27.04 2.51 8.04
N GLY A 204 26.60 2.73 9.28
CA GLY A 204 25.77 1.75 9.99
C GLY A 204 24.42 1.48 9.32
N HIS A 205 23.73 2.52 8.81
CA HIS A 205 22.46 2.32 8.09
C HIS A 205 22.67 1.61 6.75
N TYR A 206 23.76 1.92 6.05
CA TYR A 206 24.10 1.24 4.81
C TYR A 206 24.39 -0.25 5.05
N GLU A 207 25.18 -0.58 6.08
CA GLU A 207 25.47 -1.98 6.45
C GLU A 207 24.17 -2.73 6.80
N CYS A 208 23.27 -2.11 7.57
CA CYS A 208 21.96 -2.70 7.84
C CYS A 208 21.12 -2.92 6.56
N LEU A 209 21.16 -1.99 5.60
CA LEU A 209 20.45 -2.14 4.33
C LEU A 209 21.02 -3.29 3.50
N LEU A 210 22.35 -3.39 3.41
CA LEU A 210 23.01 -4.45 2.67
C LEU A 210 22.72 -5.83 3.27
N GLU A 211 22.82 -5.95 4.60
CA GLU A 211 22.50 -7.18 5.33
C GLU A 211 21.02 -7.56 5.20
N PHE A 212 20.12 -6.57 5.23
CA PHE A 212 18.70 -6.78 4.97
C PHE A 212 18.47 -7.42 3.58
N TYR A 213 19.09 -6.89 2.52
CA TYR A 213 18.92 -7.45 1.18
C TYR A 213 19.49 -8.87 1.05
N ARG A 214 20.67 -9.12 1.62
CA ARG A 214 21.28 -10.47 1.64
C ARG A 214 20.39 -11.49 2.34
N HIS A 215 19.80 -11.12 3.46
CA HIS A 215 18.93 -11.98 4.25
C HIS A 215 17.54 -12.15 3.63
N ALA A 216 16.93 -11.09 3.11
CA ALA A 216 15.56 -11.13 2.57
C ALA A 216 15.44 -12.02 1.33
N TYR A 217 16.51 -12.13 0.56
CA TYR A 217 16.55 -12.88 -0.70
C TYR A 217 17.46 -14.12 -0.63
N ASP A 218 17.86 -14.53 0.57
CA ASP A 218 18.67 -15.73 0.85
C ASP A 218 19.92 -15.86 -0.04
N SER A 219 20.52 -14.71 -0.39
CA SER A 219 21.54 -14.60 -1.44
C SER A 219 22.67 -13.68 -1.01
N HIS A 220 23.59 -14.25 -0.23
CA HIS A 220 24.71 -13.55 0.39
C HIS A 220 25.65 -12.89 -0.64
N ASN A 221 25.75 -13.47 -1.85
CA ASN A 221 26.64 -12.99 -2.90
C ASN A 221 25.93 -12.25 -4.04
N LEU A 222 24.59 -12.14 -4.02
CA LEU A 222 23.85 -11.47 -5.09
C LEU A 222 23.90 -9.95 -4.95
N PHE A 223 23.98 -9.43 -3.73
CA PHE A 223 24.02 -7.98 -3.46
C PHE A 223 25.43 -7.50 -3.13
N GLY A 224 25.95 -6.63 -4.00
CA GLY A 224 27.31 -6.10 -3.94
C GLY A 224 27.43 -4.81 -3.14
N HIS A 225 28.54 -4.65 -2.43
CA HIS A 225 28.85 -3.44 -1.68
C HIS A 225 29.14 -2.26 -2.63
N TYR A 226 28.77 -1.02 -2.26
CA TYR A 226 28.90 0.15 -3.15
C TYR A 226 30.34 0.43 -3.61
N SER A 227 31.34 -0.05 -2.87
CA SER A 227 32.76 0.13 -3.18
C SER A 227 33.38 -1.01 -3.98
N ASN A 228 32.88 -2.24 -3.83
CA ASN A 228 33.54 -3.47 -4.29
C ASN A 228 32.50 -4.47 -4.82
N TRP A 229 31.72 -4.08 -5.84
CA TRP A 229 30.75 -4.98 -6.47
C TRP A 229 31.34 -5.64 -7.71
N GLU A 230 31.00 -6.91 -7.94
CA GLU A 230 31.35 -7.65 -9.16
C GLU A 230 30.25 -7.51 -10.22
N SER A 231 30.57 -7.61 -11.51
CA SER A 231 29.60 -7.40 -12.62
C SER A 231 28.37 -8.32 -12.60
N ASN A 232 28.42 -9.43 -11.86
CA ASN A 232 27.33 -10.39 -11.64
C ASN A 232 26.47 -10.06 -10.39
N GLN A 233 26.79 -8.99 -9.65
CA GLN A 233 26.08 -8.57 -8.44
C GLN A 233 25.14 -7.39 -8.69
N ILE A 234 24.05 -7.36 -7.93
CA ILE A 234 23.14 -6.24 -7.84
C ILE A 234 23.78 -5.16 -6.96
N PHE A 235 24.06 -4.00 -7.55
CA PHE A 235 24.66 -2.86 -6.87
C PHE A 235 23.71 -2.25 -5.82
N VAL A 236 24.12 -2.26 -4.55
CA VAL A 236 23.38 -1.58 -3.48
C VAL A 236 23.98 -0.19 -3.27
N ASN A 237 23.24 0.84 -3.68
CA ASN A 237 23.66 2.23 -3.61
C ASN A 237 23.68 2.75 -2.16
N ASN A 238 24.73 3.49 -1.79
CA ASN A 238 24.82 4.15 -0.49
C ASN A 238 24.24 5.58 -0.48
N ARG A 239 23.72 6.04 -1.61
CA ARG A 239 23.09 7.36 -1.76
C ARG A 239 21.59 7.21 -1.96
N ILE A 240 20.83 7.99 -1.22
CA ILE A 240 19.37 8.11 -1.36
C ILE A 240 19.06 9.45 -2.01
N GLU A 241 18.16 9.43 -2.98
CA GLU A 241 17.64 10.63 -3.63
C GLU A 241 16.16 10.74 -3.30
N LYS A 242 15.76 11.82 -2.63
CA LYS A 242 14.35 12.06 -2.31
C LYS A 242 13.70 12.80 -3.47
N MET A 243 12.64 12.23 -4.02
CA MET A 243 11.74 12.98 -4.91
C MET A 243 11.04 14.08 -4.11
N LYS A 244 10.91 15.25 -4.71
CA LYS A 244 10.22 16.43 -4.15
C LYS A 244 8.84 16.57 -4.75
#